data_AF-A0A7X9RI22-F1
#
_entry.id   AF-A0A7X9RI22-F1
#
_cell.length_a   1.000
_cell.length_b   1.000
_cell.length_c   1.000
_cell.angle_alpha   90.00
_cell.angle_beta   90.00
_cell.angle_gamma   90.00
#
_symmetry.space_group_name_H-M   'P 1'
#
loop_
_entity.id
_entity.type
_entity.pdbx_description
1 polymer ?
#
loop_
_entity_poly.entity_id
_entity_poly.type
_entity_poly.pdbx_seq_one_letter_code
_entity_poly.pdbx_strand_id
1 'polypeptide(L)'
;MTTRMELTQVLYQETVDQIRKDGQTWGQFLRSVCRNYRLPFTEMALVYAQKPEATAVLEMEQWNRRYGLWIQKGAKGIAVIDEDYTNRTRLKFYFDYSDTRPGKVKSVKPPIWDVPSNRYDNVKEHLDRAYGVKGSTLAGTILECSRILTEQNKDSLLN
;
A
#
# COMPACT_ATOMS: atom_id res chain seq x y z
N MET A 1 -30.92 -2.61 -7.92
CA MET A 1 -29.64 -2.76 -8.66
C MET A 1 -28.52 -2.39 -7.71
N THR A 2 -27.54 -3.27 -7.52
CA THR A 2 -26.39 -3.02 -6.64
C THR A 2 -25.46 -1.98 -7.26
N THR A 3 -25.07 -0.96 -6.51
CA THR A 3 -24.18 0.09 -6.98
C THR A 3 -22.72 -0.36 -6.94
N ARG A 4 -21.84 0.29 -7.72
CA ARG A 4 -20.39 0.01 -7.65
C ARG A 4 -19.81 0.32 -6.27
N MET A 5 -20.39 1.30 -5.56
CA MET A 5 -20.01 1.61 -4.18
C MET A 5 -20.30 0.42 -3.26
N GLU A 6 -21.53 -0.11 -3.29
CA GLU A 6 -21.93 -1.28 -2.49
C GLU A 6 -21.04 -2.50 -2.79
N LEU A 7 -20.75 -2.78 -4.07
CA LEU A 7 -19.85 -3.87 -4.45
C LEU A 7 -18.43 -3.67 -3.91
N THR A 8 -17.94 -2.43 -3.88
CA THR A 8 -16.59 -2.12 -3.36
C THR A 8 -16.55 -2.26 -1.84
N GLN A 9 -17.62 -1.88 -1.14
CA GLN A 9 -17.75 -2.06 0.31
C GLN A 9 -17.78 -3.55 0.70
N VAL A 10 -18.51 -4.37 -0.05
CA VAL A 10 -18.54 -5.83 0.15
C VAL A 10 -17.16 -6.42 -0.08
N LEU A 11 -16.49 -6.06 -1.19
CA LEU A 11 -15.14 -6.53 -1.48
C LEU A 11 -14.16 -6.16 -0.38
N TYR A 12 -14.25 -4.94 0.16
CA TYR A 12 -13.43 -4.51 1.29
C TYR A 12 -13.64 -5.42 2.51
N GLN A 13 -14.90 -5.64 2.92
CA GLN A 13 -15.22 -6.46 4.08
C GLN A 13 -14.73 -7.90 3.91
N GLU A 14 -15.01 -8.53 2.77
CA GLU A 14 -14.56 -9.89 2.46
C GLU A 14 -13.02 -10.00 2.48
N THR A 15 -12.34 -8.99 1.95
CA THR A 15 -10.87 -8.94 1.95
C THR A 15 -10.34 -8.84 3.38
N VAL A 16 -10.93 -8.00 4.22
CA VAL A 16 -10.53 -7.84 5.63
C VAL A 16 -10.74 -9.15 6.40
N ASP A 17 -11.86 -9.82 6.19
CA ASP A 17 -12.14 -11.11 6.83
C ASP A 17 -11.14 -12.18 6.37
N GLN A 18 -10.79 -12.18 5.08
CA GLN A 18 -9.81 -13.11 4.51
C GLN A 18 -8.39 -12.88 5.05
N ILE A 19 -7.89 -11.64 5.07
CA ILE A 19 -6.52 -11.35 5.54
C ILE A 19 -6.34 -11.55 7.05
N ARG A 20 -7.43 -11.53 7.83
CA ARG A 20 -7.42 -11.80 9.28
C ARG A 20 -7.48 -13.29 9.63
N LYS A 21 -7.78 -14.14 8.65
CA LYS A 21 -8.02 -15.57 8.87
C LYS A 21 -6.80 -16.30 9.45
N ASP A 22 -5.61 -15.98 8.93
CA ASP A 22 -4.36 -16.62 9.33
C ASP A 22 -3.13 -15.77 9.00
N GLY A 23 -2.00 -16.11 9.62
CA GLY A 23 -0.74 -15.40 9.43
C GLY A 23 -0.15 -15.52 8.02
N GLN A 24 -0.51 -16.56 7.26
CA GLN A 24 -0.04 -16.72 5.88
C GLN A 24 -0.70 -15.69 4.97
N THR A 25 -2.01 -15.55 5.06
CA THR A 25 -2.80 -14.58 4.28
C THR A 25 -2.43 -13.15 4.68
N TRP A 26 -2.28 -12.89 5.98
CA TRP A 26 -1.76 -11.62 6.47
C TRP A 26 -0.38 -11.29 5.89
N GLY A 27 0.53 -12.27 5.87
CA GLY A 27 1.86 -12.10 5.28
C GLY A 27 1.83 -11.84 3.77
N GLN A 28 0.89 -12.44 3.03
CA GLN A 28 0.69 -12.16 1.60
C GLN A 28 0.19 -10.73 1.38
N PHE A 29 -0.77 -10.29 2.19
CA PHE A 29 -1.26 -8.92 2.18
C PHE A 29 -0.12 -7.92 2.44
N LEU A 30 0.65 -8.09 3.52
CA LEU A 30 1.77 -7.21 3.85
C LEU A 30 2.84 -7.15 2.75
N ARG A 31 3.14 -8.28 2.09
CA ARG A 31 4.07 -8.31 0.94
C ARG A 31 3.57 -7.54 -0.27
N SER A 32 2.26 -7.47 -0.48
CA SER A 32 1.65 -6.69 -1.55
C SER A 32 1.67 -5.20 -1.22
N VAL A 33 1.16 -4.83 -0.05
CA VAL A 33 0.88 -3.43 0.27
C VAL A 33 2.09 -2.64 0.75
N CYS A 34 3.19 -3.31 1.13
CA CYS A 34 4.42 -2.62 1.55
C CYS A 34 4.99 -1.68 0.47
N ARG A 35 4.70 -1.93 -0.81
CA ARG A 35 5.09 -1.05 -1.92
C ARG A 35 4.26 0.23 -2.00
N ASN A 36 3.05 0.21 -1.43
CA ASN A 36 2.08 1.31 -1.43
C ASN A 36 1.77 1.77 0.01
N TYR A 37 2.79 1.77 0.89
CA TYR A 37 2.65 1.97 2.34
C TYR A 37 2.03 3.31 2.79
N ARG A 38 1.91 4.29 1.89
CA ARG A 38 1.31 5.61 2.20
C ARG A 38 -0.21 5.64 2.04
N LEU A 39 -0.81 4.60 1.46
CA LEU A 39 -2.26 4.53 1.33
C LEU A 39 -2.91 4.27 2.70
N PRO A 40 -4.13 4.78 2.94
CA PRO A 40 -4.94 4.32 4.07
C PRO A 40 -5.19 2.81 4.00
N PHE A 41 -5.42 2.18 5.16
CA PHE A 41 -5.63 0.72 5.24
C PHE A 41 -6.79 0.23 4.36
N THR A 42 -7.91 0.95 4.33
CA THR A 42 -9.07 0.64 3.47
C THR A 42 -8.67 0.54 2.00
N GLU A 43 -7.86 1.48 1.53
CA GLU A 43 -7.38 1.53 0.15
C GLU A 43 -6.33 0.45 -0.13
N MET A 44 -5.43 0.18 0.83
CA MET A 44 -4.48 -0.94 0.75
C MET A 44 -5.19 -2.28 0.57
N ALA A 45 -6.25 -2.55 1.35
CA ALA A 45 -7.04 -3.77 1.24
C ALA A 45 -7.69 -3.88 -0.14
N LEU A 46 -8.27 -2.80 -0.65
CA LEU A 46 -8.92 -2.80 -1.98
C LEU A 46 -7.92 -2.92 -3.13
N VAL A 47 -6.73 -2.35 -3.01
CA VAL A 47 -5.62 -2.56 -3.97
C VAL A 47 -5.20 -4.03 -3.95
N TYR A 48 -4.97 -4.61 -2.79
CA TYR A 48 -4.61 -6.02 -2.64
C TYR A 48 -5.67 -6.95 -3.25
N ALA A 49 -6.95 -6.69 -2.97
CA ALA A 49 -8.06 -7.50 -3.46
C ALA A 49 -8.17 -7.53 -5.00
N GLN A 50 -7.82 -6.42 -5.66
CA GLN A 50 -8.00 -6.25 -7.10
C GLN A 50 -6.73 -6.47 -7.92
N LYS A 51 -5.56 -6.18 -7.35
CA LYS A 51 -4.25 -6.25 -8.02
C LYS A 51 -3.13 -6.50 -6.99
N PRO A 52 -3.03 -7.72 -6.42
CA PRO A 52 -2.07 -8.04 -5.34
C PRO A 52 -0.60 -7.85 -5.74
N GLU A 53 -0.29 -7.87 -7.03
CA GLU A 53 1.04 -7.64 -7.58
C GLU A 53 1.39 -6.18 -7.84
N ALA A 54 0.50 -5.23 -7.51
CA ALA A 54 0.72 -3.81 -7.73
C ALA A 54 2.05 -3.31 -7.12
N THR A 55 2.76 -2.48 -7.87
CA THR A 55 4.12 -2.01 -7.56
C THR A 55 4.17 -0.55 -7.17
N ALA A 56 3.32 0.28 -7.78
CA ALA A 56 3.12 1.68 -7.41
C ALA A 56 1.80 2.11 -8.01
N VAL A 57 0.86 2.57 -7.18
CA VAL A 57 -0.46 2.96 -7.63
C VAL A 57 -0.70 4.46 -7.42
N LEU A 58 -1.28 5.11 -8.43
CA LEU A 58 -1.71 6.51 -8.38
C LEU A 58 -2.95 6.72 -9.22
N GLU A 59 -3.67 7.83 -8.97
CA GLU A 59 -4.74 8.27 -9.85
C GLU A 59 -4.18 8.68 -11.21
N MET A 60 -4.98 8.53 -12.26
CA MET A 60 -4.60 8.89 -13.63
C MET A 60 -4.04 10.33 -13.72
N GLU A 61 -4.66 11.28 -13.03
CA GLU A 61 -4.21 12.68 -13.03
C GLU A 61 -2.80 12.84 -12.45
N GLN A 62 -2.47 12.08 -11.40
CA GLN A 62 -1.15 12.14 -10.77
C GLN A 62 -0.07 11.51 -11.66
N TRP A 63 -0.39 10.41 -12.35
CA TRP A 63 0.49 9.83 -13.37
C TRP A 63 0.81 10.82 -14.49
N ASN A 64 -0.22 11.50 -15.00
CA ASN A 64 -0.08 12.50 -16.06
C ASN A 64 0.75 13.70 -15.60
N ARG A 65 0.39 14.32 -14.46
CA ARG A 65 0.99 15.59 -14.01
C ARG A 65 2.38 15.45 -13.43
N ARG A 66 2.65 14.39 -12.65
CA ARG A 66 3.94 14.22 -11.96
C ARG A 66 4.99 13.51 -12.83
N TYR A 67 4.56 12.58 -13.67
CA TYR A 67 5.47 11.67 -14.37
C TYR A 67 5.33 11.73 -15.89
N GLY A 68 4.38 12.49 -16.44
CA GLY A 68 4.13 12.52 -17.88
C GLY A 68 3.74 11.16 -18.46
N LEU A 69 3.13 10.29 -17.63
CA LEU A 69 2.73 8.93 -17.98
C LEU A 69 1.23 8.88 -18.16
N TRP A 70 0.77 8.30 -19.28
CA TRP A 70 -0.64 8.13 -19.60
C TRP A 70 -1.09 6.71 -19.31
N ILE A 71 -2.35 6.54 -18.92
CA ILE A 71 -2.95 5.22 -18.75
C ILE A 71 -3.14 4.55 -20.12
N GLN A 72 -2.76 3.28 -20.22
CA GLN A 72 -2.96 2.48 -21.42
C GLN A 72 -4.45 2.28 -21.71
N LYS A 73 -4.82 2.27 -22.98
CA LYS A 73 -6.23 2.05 -23.38
C LYS A 73 -6.68 0.66 -22.91
N GLY A 74 -7.78 0.60 -22.16
CA GLY A 74 -8.34 -0.65 -21.65
C GLY A 74 -7.78 -1.10 -20.31
N ALA A 75 -6.80 -0.39 -19.73
CA ALA A 75 -6.35 -0.68 -18.38
C ALA A 75 -7.51 -0.56 -17.37
N LYS A 76 -7.62 -1.54 -16.48
CA LYS A 76 -8.69 -1.60 -15.48
C LYS A 76 -8.27 -0.83 -14.23
N GLY A 77 -9.01 0.23 -13.92
CA GLY A 77 -8.81 0.99 -12.68
C GLY A 77 -9.17 0.15 -11.44
N ILE A 78 -8.34 0.27 -10.41
CA ILE A 78 -8.53 -0.29 -9.07
C ILE A 78 -9.46 0.66 -8.31
N ALA A 79 -10.67 0.21 -7.99
CA ALA A 79 -11.64 1.04 -7.27
C ALA A 79 -11.29 1.07 -5.78
N VAL A 80 -11.14 2.25 -5.20
CA VAL A 80 -10.96 2.41 -3.75
C VAL A 80 -11.98 3.40 -3.19
N ILE A 81 -12.31 3.23 -1.91
CA ILE A 81 -13.22 4.11 -1.18
C ILE A 81 -12.42 5.34 -0.72
N ASP A 82 -12.83 6.53 -1.16
CA ASP A 82 -12.22 7.80 -0.80
C ASP A 82 -12.88 8.34 0.47
N GLU A 83 -12.31 7.99 1.63
CA GLU A 83 -12.81 8.37 2.95
C GLU A 83 -12.53 9.85 3.29
N ASP A 84 -11.48 10.44 2.68
CA ASP A 84 -11.04 11.82 2.93
C ASP A 84 -11.87 12.88 2.16
N TYR A 85 -12.79 12.46 1.28
CA TYR A 85 -13.58 13.40 0.49
C TYR A 85 -14.66 14.07 1.34
N THR A 86 -14.57 15.40 1.46
CA THR A 86 -15.43 16.17 2.34
C THR A 86 -16.92 15.97 2.04
N ASN A 87 -17.68 15.61 3.09
CA ASN A 87 -19.14 15.44 3.12
C ASN A 87 -19.75 14.28 2.33
N ARG A 88 -18.98 13.45 1.60
CA ARG A 88 -19.51 12.25 0.91
C ARG A 88 -18.44 11.18 0.66
N THR A 89 -18.79 9.92 0.91
CA THR A 89 -18.00 8.78 0.44
C THR A 89 -18.13 8.68 -1.09
N ARG A 90 -17.00 8.65 -1.80
CA ARG A 90 -16.96 8.42 -3.26
C ARG A 90 -15.95 7.32 -3.61
N LEU A 91 -16.02 6.82 -4.84
CA LEU A 91 -14.96 5.98 -5.38
C LEU A 91 -13.92 6.83 -6.10
N LYS A 92 -12.64 6.54 -5.87
CA LYS A 92 -11.54 6.97 -6.74
C LYS A 92 -10.87 5.75 -7.37
N PHE A 93 -10.12 5.99 -8.44
CA PHE A 93 -9.52 4.93 -9.24
C PHE A 93 -8.02 5.08 -9.30
N TYR A 94 -7.35 4.06 -8.80
CA TYR A 94 -5.91 3.90 -8.97
C TYR A 94 -5.57 3.07 -10.19
N PHE A 95 -4.38 3.33 -10.73
CA PHE A 95 -3.76 2.56 -11.78
C PHE A 95 -2.33 2.24 -11.36
N ASP A 96 -1.90 1.00 -11.58
CA ASP A 96 -0.53 0.61 -11.30
C ASP A 96 0.42 1.17 -12.35
N TYR A 97 1.69 1.31 -12.01
CA TYR A 97 2.72 1.72 -12.95
C TYR A 97 2.76 0.85 -14.23
N SER A 98 2.49 -0.46 -14.12
CA SER A 98 2.39 -1.37 -15.28
C SER A 98 1.25 -1.01 -16.25
N ASP A 99 0.24 -0.28 -15.79
CA ASP A 99 -0.90 0.17 -16.59
C ASP A 99 -0.60 1.47 -17.36
N THR A 100 0.64 1.99 -17.25
CA THR A 100 1.03 3.28 -17.82
C THR A 100 1.89 3.14 -19.07
N ARG A 101 1.97 4.22 -19.84
CA ARG A 101 2.87 4.36 -21.00
C ARG A 101 3.38 5.81 -21.11
N PRO A 102 4.51 6.06 -21.77
CA PRO A 102 4.94 7.41 -22.08
C PRO A 102 3.84 8.20 -22.80
N GLY A 103 3.60 9.43 -22.34
CA GLY A 103 2.68 10.37 -22.96
C GLY A 103 3.32 11.16 -24.10
N LYS A 104 2.68 12.26 -24.50
CA LYS A 104 3.21 13.19 -25.53
C LYS A 104 4.31 14.13 -25.02
N VAL A 105 4.37 14.34 -23.71
CA VAL A 105 5.41 15.16 -23.06
C VAL A 105 6.52 14.27 -22.52
N LYS A 106 7.66 14.86 -22.14
CA LYS A 106 8.77 14.12 -21.52
C LYS A 106 8.26 13.37 -20.27
N SER A 107 8.39 12.05 -20.28
CA SER A 107 8.04 11.21 -19.14
C SER A 107 9.24 11.02 -18.20
N VAL A 108 8.96 10.88 -16.91
CA VAL A 108 9.96 10.62 -15.85
C VAL A 108 9.59 9.31 -15.15
N LYS A 109 10.58 8.47 -14.89
CA LYS A 109 10.36 7.22 -14.17
C LYS A 109 9.98 7.53 -12.71
N PRO A 110 8.87 7.00 -12.18
CA PRO A 110 8.53 7.18 -10.78
C PRO A 110 9.56 6.49 -9.86
N PRO A 111 9.84 7.06 -8.68
CA PRO A 111 10.66 6.40 -7.68
C PRO A 111 9.85 5.26 -7.05
N ILE A 112 9.94 4.07 -7.63
CA ILE A 112 9.36 2.85 -7.06
C ILE A 112 10.17 2.50 -5.81
N TRP A 113 9.51 2.47 -4.66
CA TRP A 113 10.15 2.18 -3.38
C TRP A 113 10.60 0.72 -3.32
N ASP A 114 11.87 0.52 -2.99
CA ASP A 114 12.46 -0.77 -2.70
C ASP A 114 13.65 -0.58 -1.76
N VAL A 115 13.99 -1.61 -0.99
CA VAL A 115 15.22 -1.65 -0.19
C VAL A 115 16.14 -2.69 -0.82
N PRO A 116 17.18 -2.28 -1.55
CA PRO A 116 18.10 -3.23 -2.15
C PRO A 116 18.90 -3.93 -1.05
N SER A 117 19.25 -5.20 -1.28
CA SER A 117 19.91 -6.07 -0.28
C SER A 117 21.22 -5.48 0.27
N ASN A 118 21.98 -4.76 -0.56
CA ASN A 118 23.20 -4.06 -0.16
C ASN A 118 22.96 -2.89 0.82
N ARG A 119 21.71 -2.54 1.12
CA ARG A 119 21.33 -1.54 2.12
C ARG A 119 20.79 -2.15 3.42
N TYR A 120 20.64 -3.47 3.51
CA TYR A 120 20.03 -4.12 4.68
C TYR A 120 20.77 -3.81 5.99
N ASP A 121 22.10 -3.81 5.98
CA ASP A 121 22.89 -3.48 7.17
C ASP A 121 22.69 -2.02 7.59
N ASN A 122 22.68 -1.08 6.64
CA ASN A 122 22.41 0.33 6.92
C ASN A 122 21.02 0.54 7.53
N VAL A 123 20.00 -0.16 7.01
CA VAL A 123 18.62 -0.08 7.54
C VAL A 123 18.58 -0.66 8.96
N LYS A 124 19.24 -1.80 9.18
CA LYS A 124 19.33 -2.44 10.49
C LYS A 124 19.98 -1.51 11.51
N GLU A 125 21.15 -0.95 11.21
CA GLU A 125 21.86 -0.02 12.09
C GLU A 125 21.03 1.23 12.42
N HIS A 126 20.28 1.73 11.44
CA HIS A 126 19.37 2.85 11.65
C HIS A 126 18.24 2.49 12.62
N LEU A 127 17.60 1.33 12.44
CA LEU A 127 16.55 0.84 13.34
C LEU A 127 17.08 0.55 14.75
N ASP A 128 18.25 -0.07 14.87
CA ASP A 128 18.94 -0.31 16.14
C ASP A 128 19.15 1.01 16.91
N ARG A 129 19.62 2.05 16.23
CA ARG A 129 19.81 3.38 16.83
C ARG A 129 18.50 4.07 17.18
N ALA A 130 17.51 4.03 16.27
CA ALA A 130 16.25 4.76 16.42
C ALA A 130 15.38 4.18 17.55
N TYR A 131 15.38 2.85 17.71
CA TYR A 131 14.54 2.15 18.68
C TYR A 131 15.31 1.55 19.86
N GLY A 132 16.63 1.67 19.89
CA GLY A 132 17.47 1.13 20.96
C GLY A 132 17.48 -0.40 21.02
N VAL A 133 17.31 -1.06 19.87
CA VAL A 133 17.23 -2.54 19.74
C VAL A 133 18.58 -3.15 19.37
N LYS A 134 18.72 -4.47 19.54
CA LYS A 134 19.99 -5.19 19.30
C LYS A 134 19.76 -6.52 18.57
N GLY A 135 18.96 -6.48 17.51
CA GLY A 135 18.74 -7.66 16.67
C GLY A 135 20.03 -8.14 16.00
N SER A 136 20.17 -9.45 15.82
CA SER A 136 21.32 -10.05 15.10
C SER A 136 21.19 -9.97 13.58
N THR A 137 19.97 -9.93 13.07
CA THR A 137 19.63 -9.81 11.64
C THR A 137 18.65 -8.65 11.44
N LEU A 138 18.52 -8.14 10.22
CA LEU A 138 17.50 -7.11 9.91
C LEU A 138 16.08 -7.58 10.28
N ALA A 139 15.74 -8.83 9.98
CA ALA A 139 14.43 -9.40 10.35
C ALA A 139 14.25 -9.43 11.88
N GLY A 140 15.27 -9.83 12.63
CA GLY A 140 15.25 -9.80 14.10
C GLY A 140 15.10 -8.39 14.66
N THR A 141 15.86 -7.43 14.13
CA THR A 141 15.75 -6.00 14.49
C THR A 141 14.34 -5.47 14.23
N ILE A 142 13.76 -5.77 13.06
CA ILE A 142 12.38 -5.36 12.72
C ILE A 142 11.38 -5.93 13.73
N LEU A 143 11.50 -7.21 14.10
CA LEU A 143 10.61 -7.84 15.08
C LEU A 143 10.72 -7.17 16.46
N GLU A 144 11.93 -6.85 16.91
CA GLU A 144 12.14 -6.11 18.17
C GLU A 144 11.51 -4.71 18.11
N CYS A 145 11.72 -3.97 17.02
CA CYS A 145 11.08 -2.67 16.80
C CYS A 145 9.55 -2.78 16.81
N SER A 146 8.98 -3.78 16.14
CA SER A 146 7.54 -4.01 16.12
C SER A 146 6.98 -4.23 17.52
N ARG A 147 7.66 -5.01 18.37
CA ARG A 147 7.22 -5.22 19.77
C ARG A 147 7.17 -3.91 20.56
N ILE A 148 8.20 -3.06 20.42
CA ILE A 148 8.25 -1.76 21.09
C ILE A 148 7.08 -0.88 20.65
N LEU A 149 6.86 -0.77 19.34
CA LEU A 149 5.77 0.02 18.77
C LEU A 149 4.40 -0.50 19.22
N THR A 150 4.20 -1.81 19.29
CA THR A 150 2.94 -2.38 19.78
C THR A 150 2.67 -2.03 21.25
N GLU A 151 3.66 -2.15 22.12
CA GLU A 151 3.48 -1.78 23.54
C GLU A 151 3.22 -0.28 23.71
N GLN A 152 3.89 0.57 22.93
CA GLN A 152 3.68 2.03 22.99
C GLN A 152 2.27 2.46 22.55
N ASN A 153 1.66 1.73 21.60
CA ASN A 153 0.36 2.07 21.05
C ASN A 153 -0.80 1.27 21.68
N LYS A 154 -0.51 0.40 22.65
CA LYS A 154 -1.49 -0.54 23.23
C LYS A 154 -2.72 0.18 23.79
N ASP A 155 -2.52 1.30 24.46
CA ASP A 155 -3.61 2.08 25.07
C ASP A 155 -4.44 2.85 24.03
N SER A 156 -3.85 3.24 22.90
CA SER A 156 -4.57 3.88 21.79
C SER A 156 -5.37 2.91 20.93
N LEU A 157 -5.09 1.60 21.01
CA LEU A 157 -5.76 0.55 20.24
C LEU A 157 -6.94 -0.09 20.99
N LEU A 158 -7.06 0.18 22.30
CA LEU A 158 -8.09 -0.37 23.19
C LEU A 158 -9.19 0.64 23.54
N ASN A 159 -9.06 1.89 23.07
CA ASN A 159 -10.05 2.97 23.20
C ASN A 159 -10.61 3.33 21.82
#